data_AF-A0A7V5PPY0-F1
#
_entry.id   AF-A0A7V5PPY0-F1
#
_cell.length_a   1.000
_cell.length_b   1.000
_cell.length_c   1.000
_cell.angle_alpha   90.00
_cell.angle_beta   90.00
_cell.angle_gamma   90.00
#
_symmetry.space_group_name_H-M   'P 1'
#
loop_
_entity.id
_entity.type
_entity.pdbx_description
1 polymer ?
#
loop_
_entity_poly.entity_id
_entity_poly.type
_entity_poly.pdbx_seq_one_letter_code
_entity_poly.pdbx_strand_id
1 'polypeptide(L)'
;MKAMALTEQVTASRDRVKIVNYLPVIGKETIVNEIVGGLKAAPKRISPKYFYDEVGSKLFEEITRLSEYYPTRCEKQILTSLWDKLHLEFDELSIVELGSGDASKIRLLLRQIPEFHLEKITYIPIDISKAALNWAADELTREYPELNIHGIVADFLFDLSMIPENGQRLFCFLGGTIGNFDPDEARRFLEMLGAMMRSDDRLLLGMDMVKEFSIIESAYNDARQVTARFNKNILRVVNR
;
A
#
# COMPACT_ATOMS: atom_id res chain seq x y z
N MET A 1 40.25 -38.40 -9.54
CA MET A 1 39.23 -38.06 -8.52
C MET A 1 39.43 -36.61 -8.11
N LYS A 2 38.80 -35.65 -8.80
CA LYS A 2 38.55 -34.29 -8.29
C LYS A 2 37.60 -33.55 -9.24
N ALA A 3 36.47 -33.22 -8.64
CA ALA A 3 35.56 -32.10 -8.88
C ALA A 3 34.83 -32.01 -10.24
N MET A 4 33.62 -32.56 -10.24
CA MET A 4 32.49 -32.15 -11.08
C MET A 4 32.17 -30.66 -10.90
N ALA A 5 31.91 -30.00 -12.02
CA ALA A 5 31.12 -28.79 -12.13
C ALA A 5 29.65 -29.07 -11.75
N LEU A 6 29.03 -28.13 -11.05
CA LEU A 6 27.57 -27.90 -10.87
C LEU A 6 27.44 -26.40 -10.55
N THR A 7 27.02 -25.58 -11.54
CA THR A 7 25.66 -24.96 -11.69
C THR A 7 25.35 -23.89 -10.63
N GLU A 8 24.68 -22.77 -10.89
CA GLU A 8 24.14 -22.10 -12.08
C GLU A 8 23.71 -20.69 -11.63
N GLN A 9 23.76 -19.74 -12.56
CA GLN A 9 23.00 -18.48 -12.67
C GLN A 9 22.32 -17.86 -11.42
N VAL A 10 22.89 -16.76 -10.93
CA VAL A 10 22.18 -15.73 -10.16
C VAL A 10 22.35 -14.40 -10.88
N THR A 11 21.67 -14.20 -12.02
CA THR A 11 21.75 -12.92 -12.76
C THR A 11 20.44 -12.46 -13.43
N ALA A 12 19.33 -13.19 -13.36
CA ALA A 12 18.07 -12.81 -14.03
C ALA A 12 17.16 -11.82 -13.23
N SER A 13 17.35 -11.67 -11.92
CA SER A 13 16.37 -11.00 -11.04
C SER A 13 16.35 -9.47 -11.10
N ARG A 14 17.42 -8.79 -11.56
CA ARG A 14 17.51 -7.32 -11.46
C ARG A 14 16.79 -6.55 -12.57
N ASP A 15 16.53 -7.17 -13.73
CA ASP A 15 15.93 -6.46 -14.86
C ASP A 15 14.40 -6.29 -14.72
N ARG A 16 13.76 -7.10 -13.85
CA ARG A 16 12.31 -7.09 -13.61
C ARG A 16 11.85 -6.13 -12.51
N VAL A 17 12.78 -5.46 -11.81
CA VAL A 17 12.45 -4.51 -10.73
C VAL A 17 12.87 -3.10 -11.11
N LYS A 18 11.91 -2.18 -11.09
CA LYS A 18 12.13 -0.75 -11.27
C LYS A 18 11.45 0.02 -10.15
N ILE A 19 12.18 0.93 -9.48
CA ILE A 19 11.59 1.83 -8.46
C ILE A 19 11.88 3.28 -8.86
N VAL A 20 10.82 4.07 -9.04
CA VAL A 20 10.88 5.47 -9.46
C VAL A 20 10.33 6.37 -8.36
N ASN A 21 10.93 7.55 -8.16
CA ASN A 21 10.49 8.50 -7.14
C ASN A 21 9.84 9.73 -7.78
N TYR A 22 8.57 9.94 -7.45
CA TYR A 22 7.74 11.08 -7.85
C TYR A 22 7.37 11.97 -6.67
N LEU A 23 7.80 11.66 -5.44
CA LEU A 23 7.62 12.59 -4.34
C LEU A 23 8.34 13.90 -4.67
N PRO A 24 7.62 15.04 -4.60
CA PRO A 24 8.27 16.33 -4.77
C PRO A 24 9.34 16.48 -3.68
N VAL A 25 10.41 17.20 -4.00
CA VAL A 25 11.32 17.70 -2.95
C VAL A 25 10.56 18.80 -2.21
N ILE A 26 9.74 18.39 -1.25
CA ILE A 26 9.01 19.32 -0.40
C ILE A 26 10.02 19.94 0.56
N GLY A 27 10.25 21.24 0.42
CA GLY A 27 11.09 21.98 1.36
C GLY A 27 10.54 21.89 2.78
N LYS A 28 11.42 21.86 3.77
CA LYS A 28 11.06 21.87 5.21
C LYS A 28 10.00 22.94 5.52
N GLU A 29 10.06 24.09 4.85
CA GLU A 29 9.13 25.20 5.02
C GLU A 29 7.67 24.82 4.66
N THR A 30 7.42 24.09 3.57
CA THR A 30 6.07 23.67 3.19
C THR A 30 5.48 22.72 4.22
N ILE A 31 6.27 21.76 4.72
CA ILE A 31 5.86 20.83 5.78
C ILE A 31 5.53 21.61 7.07
N VAL A 32 6.40 22.54 7.45
CA VAL A 32 6.19 23.40 8.62
C VAL A 32 4.91 24.23 8.46
N ASN A 33 4.69 24.83 7.30
CA ASN A 33 3.50 25.64 7.03
C ASN A 33 2.21 24.81 7.11
N GLU A 34 2.21 23.58 6.58
CA GLU A 34 1.08 22.66 6.69
C GLU A 34 0.77 22.33 8.16
N ILE A 35 1.79 21.92 8.92
CA ILE A 35 1.64 21.56 10.34
C ILE A 35 1.18 22.78 11.16
N VAL A 36 1.83 23.94 10.99
CA VAL A 36 1.48 25.17 11.70
C VAL A 36 0.04 25.61 11.35
N GLY A 37 -0.36 25.49 10.09
CA GLY A 37 -1.73 25.74 9.65
C GLY A 37 -2.73 24.83 10.37
N GLY A 38 -2.43 23.53 10.45
CA GLY A 38 -3.25 22.56 11.18
C GLY A 38 -3.33 22.84 12.69
N LEU A 39 -2.24 23.25 13.32
CA LEU A 39 -2.18 23.61 14.75
C LEU A 39 -2.88 24.94 15.08
N LYS A 40 -3.01 25.84 14.10
CA LYS A 40 -3.75 27.11 14.22
C LYS A 40 -5.25 26.97 13.91
N ALA A 41 -5.69 25.86 13.29
CA ALA A 41 -7.08 25.64 12.95
C ALA A 41 -7.97 25.38 14.18
N ALA A 42 -9.29 25.50 13.97
CA ALA A 42 -10.32 25.14 14.93
C ALA A 42 -11.33 24.19 14.26
N PRO A 43 -11.33 22.87 14.58
CA PRO A 43 -10.43 22.19 15.52
C PRO A 43 -8.98 22.08 15.01
N LYS A 44 -8.04 21.91 15.94
CA LYS A 44 -6.64 21.63 15.62
C LYS A 44 -6.51 20.27 14.96
N ARG A 45 -5.62 20.14 13.98
CA ARG A 45 -5.38 18.90 13.26
C ARG A 45 -3.93 18.78 12.82
N ILE A 46 -3.49 17.54 12.61
CA ILE A 46 -2.26 17.21 11.90
C ILE A 46 -2.63 16.11 10.91
N SER A 47 -2.14 16.20 9.68
CA SER A 47 -2.43 15.19 8.66
C SER A 47 -1.93 13.81 9.10
N PRO A 48 -2.73 12.73 8.95
CA PRO A 48 -2.33 11.38 9.32
C PRO A 48 -1.13 10.86 8.53
N LYS A 49 -0.77 11.47 7.38
CA LYS A 49 0.44 11.10 6.62
C LYS A 49 1.71 11.20 7.46
N TYR A 50 1.73 12.08 8.46
CA TYR A 50 2.86 12.24 9.38
C TYR A 50 2.94 11.15 10.47
N PHE A 51 1.99 10.22 10.53
CA PHE A 51 2.15 9.04 11.37
C PHE A 51 3.22 8.08 10.85
N TYR A 52 3.52 8.09 9.55
CA TYR A 52 4.25 7.01 8.88
C TYR A 52 5.75 7.33 8.64
N ASP A 53 6.42 7.87 9.65
CA ASP A 53 7.89 7.78 9.68
C ASP A 53 8.34 6.31 9.90
N GLU A 54 9.64 6.04 9.94
CA GLU A 54 10.14 4.67 10.13
C GLU A 54 9.58 4.01 11.42
N VAL A 55 9.50 4.78 12.50
CA VAL A 55 9.01 4.30 13.80
C VAL A 55 7.51 4.06 13.76
N GLY A 56 6.76 5.00 13.22
CA GLY A 56 5.31 4.90 13.13
C GLY A 56 4.85 3.80 12.17
N SER A 57 5.58 3.56 11.09
CA SER A 57 5.34 2.40 10.20
C SER A 57 5.47 1.07 10.94
N LYS A 58 6.53 0.90 11.76
CA LYS A 58 6.71 -0.29 12.61
C LYS A 58 5.61 -0.43 13.66
N LEU A 59 5.16 0.68 14.25
CA LEU A 59 4.05 0.67 15.21
C LEU A 59 2.74 0.27 14.53
N PHE A 60 2.49 0.75 13.31
CA PHE A 60 1.31 0.35 12.55
C PHE A 60 1.34 -1.14 12.19
N GLU A 61 2.51 -1.66 11.79
CA GLU A 61 2.70 -3.11 11.59
C GLU A 61 2.36 -3.91 12.86
N GLU A 62 2.79 -3.45 14.04
CA GLU A 62 2.42 -4.04 15.33
C GLU A 62 0.90 -3.98 15.58
N ILE A 63 0.25 -2.84 15.28
CA ILE A 63 -1.21 -2.68 15.37
C ILE A 63 -1.92 -3.74 14.54
N THR A 64 -1.47 -4.01 13.31
CA THR A 64 -2.12 -4.99 12.44
C THR A 64 -2.14 -6.43 12.98
N ARG A 65 -1.34 -6.72 14.01
CA ARG A 65 -1.23 -8.03 14.66
C ARG A 65 -1.98 -8.12 15.99
N LEU A 66 -2.55 -7.02 16.46
CA LEU A 66 -3.34 -6.99 17.69
C LEU A 66 -4.63 -7.80 17.53
N SER A 67 -5.07 -8.43 18.61
CA SER A 67 -6.34 -9.17 18.66
C SER A 67 -7.53 -8.24 18.36
N GLU A 68 -7.49 -7.05 18.95
CA GLU A 68 -8.51 -6.02 18.89
C GLU A 68 -8.61 -5.38 17.50
N TYR A 69 -7.49 -5.22 16.79
CA TYR A 69 -7.45 -4.64 15.44
C TYR A 69 -7.83 -5.67 14.37
N TYR A 70 -9.14 -5.93 14.26
CA TYR A 70 -9.71 -6.86 13.29
C TYR A 70 -9.53 -6.48 11.80
N PRO A 71 -9.46 -5.21 11.36
CA PRO A 71 -9.57 -4.87 9.93
C PRO A 71 -8.60 -5.64 9.03
N THR A 72 -7.32 -5.69 9.39
CA THR A 72 -6.30 -6.38 8.59
C THR A 72 -6.56 -7.88 8.49
N ARG A 73 -6.98 -8.53 9.58
CA ARG A 73 -7.24 -9.98 9.58
C ARG A 73 -8.47 -10.32 8.76
N CYS A 74 -9.56 -9.57 8.92
CA CYS A 74 -10.78 -9.77 8.17
C CYS A 74 -10.56 -9.56 6.67
N GLU A 75 -9.86 -8.49 6.28
CA GLU A 75 -9.55 -8.24 4.88
C GLU A 75 -8.66 -9.33 4.27
N LYS A 76 -7.61 -9.77 4.98
CA LYS A 76 -6.76 -10.89 4.53
C LYS A 76 -7.54 -12.20 4.31
N GLN A 77 -8.51 -12.49 5.18
CA GLN A 77 -9.38 -13.66 5.01
C GLN A 77 -10.17 -13.58 3.70
N ILE A 78 -10.72 -12.41 3.37
CA ILE A 78 -11.45 -12.20 2.12
C ILE A 78 -10.52 -12.36 0.91
N LEU A 79 -9.34 -11.74 0.96
CA LEU A 79 -8.36 -11.75 -0.13
C LEU A 79 -7.86 -13.16 -0.49
N THR A 80 -7.86 -14.12 0.44
CA THR A 80 -7.32 -15.48 0.25
C THR A 80 -8.08 -16.32 -0.80
N SER A 81 -9.29 -15.91 -1.21
CA SER A 81 -10.12 -16.64 -2.20
C SER A 81 -10.83 -15.70 -3.17
N LEU A 82 -10.15 -14.60 -3.53
CA LEU A 82 -10.74 -13.52 -4.30
C LEU A 82 -10.41 -13.60 -5.80
N TRP A 83 -9.26 -14.16 -6.19
CA TRP A 83 -8.75 -14.06 -7.55
C TRP A 83 -9.76 -14.45 -8.63
N ASP A 84 -10.35 -15.63 -8.52
CA ASP A 84 -11.33 -16.14 -9.50
C ASP A 84 -12.62 -15.30 -9.57
N LYS A 85 -12.94 -14.55 -8.50
CA LYS A 85 -14.13 -13.68 -8.43
C LYS A 85 -13.90 -12.31 -9.07
N LEU A 86 -12.64 -11.96 -9.39
CA LEU A 86 -12.32 -10.70 -10.06
C LEU A 86 -12.69 -10.72 -11.54
N HIS A 87 -12.89 -11.91 -12.12
CA HIS A 87 -13.24 -12.10 -13.53
C HIS A 87 -12.36 -11.27 -14.47
N LEU A 88 -11.04 -11.37 -14.26
CA LEU A 88 -10.03 -10.68 -15.06
C LEU A 88 -9.74 -11.48 -16.33
N GLU A 89 -9.87 -10.83 -17.47
CA GLU A 89 -9.54 -11.37 -18.79
C GLU A 89 -8.46 -10.47 -19.38
N PHE A 90 -7.21 -10.94 -19.34
CA PHE A 90 -6.05 -10.12 -19.71
C PHE A 90 -5.01 -10.88 -20.52
N ASP A 91 -4.42 -10.17 -21.48
CA ASP A 91 -3.14 -10.54 -22.09
C ASP A 91 -1.96 -10.07 -21.24
N GLU A 92 -2.04 -8.84 -20.73
CA GLU A 92 -1.13 -8.25 -19.74
C GLU A 92 -1.95 -7.59 -18.62
N LEU A 93 -1.50 -7.72 -17.38
CA LEU A 93 -2.18 -7.17 -16.21
C LEU A 93 -1.22 -6.34 -15.36
N SER A 94 -1.63 -5.12 -15.05
CA SER A 94 -1.01 -4.27 -14.05
C SER A 94 -1.82 -4.30 -12.75
N ILE A 95 -1.24 -4.85 -11.68
CA ILE A 95 -1.84 -4.82 -10.34
C ILE A 95 -1.30 -3.60 -9.61
N VAL A 96 -2.11 -2.55 -9.49
CA VAL A 96 -1.74 -1.27 -8.88
C VAL A 96 -2.20 -1.25 -7.43
N GLU A 97 -1.29 -1.24 -6.46
CA GLU A 97 -1.65 -1.16 -5.03
C GLU A 97 -1.37 0.24 -4.47
N LEU A 98 -2.45 0.94 -4.08
CA LEU A 98 -2.44 2.30 -3.55
C LEU A 98 -2.23 2.27 -2.02
N GLY A 99 -1.05 2.68 -1.56
CA GLY A 99 -0.64 2.54 -0.16
C GLY A 99 -0.26 1.09 0.17
N SER A 100 0.72 0.55 -0.57
CA SER A 100 1.06 -0.88 -0.56
C SER A 100 1.61 -1.43 0.77
N GLY A 101 2.16 -0.58 1.64
CA GLY A 101 2.65 -1.00 2.94
C GLY A 101 3.64 -2.17 2.88
N ASP A 102 3.37 -3.24 3.63
CA ASP A 102 4.23 -4.42 3.76
C ASP A 102 3.97 -5.50 2.68
N ALA A 103 3.17 -5.21 1.65
CA ALA A 103 2.76 -6.15 0.60
C ALA A 103 2.15 -7.47 1.13
N SER A 104 1.76 -7.56 2.40
CA SER A 104 1.25 -8.81 2.98
C SER A 104 -0.13 -9.19 2.47
N LYS A 105 -0.89 -8.21 1.97
CA LYS A 105 -2.21 -8.40 1.37
C LYS A 105 -2.11 -8.82 -0.08
N ILE A 106 -1.30 -8.11 -0.88
CA ILE A 106 -1.13 -8.46 -2.29
C ILE A 106 -0.51 -9.84 -2.47
N ARG A 107 0.39 -10.27 -1.57
CA ARG A 107 0.92 -11.65 -1.57
C ARG A 107 -0.21 -12.68 -1.57
N LEU A 108 -1.31 -12.45 -0.86
CA LEU A 108 -2.44 -13.39 -0.85
C LEU A 108 -3.09 -13.49 -2.22
N LEU A 109 -3.23 -12.38 -2.95
CA LEU A 109 -3.72 -12.39 -4.32
C LEU A 109 -2.74 -13.07 -5.27
N LEU A 110 -1.45 -12.70 -5.22
CA LEU A 110 -0.41 -13.26 -6.08
C LEU A 110 -0.31 -14.80 -5.97
N ARG A 111 -0.49 -15.37 -4.76
CA ARG A 111 -0.50 -16.84 -4.54
C ARG A 111 -1.61 -17.59 -5.26
N GLN A 112 -2.69 -16.91 -5.62
CA GLN A 112 -3.81 -17.53 -6.33
C GLN A 112 -3.62 -17.49 -7.85
N ILE A 113 -2.62 -16.76 -8.35
CA ILE A 113 -2.36 -16.60 -9.77
C ILE A 113 -1.57 -17.83 -10.26
N PRO A 114 -2.00 -18.50 -11.34
CA PRO A 114 -1.21 -19.58 -11.92
C PRO A 114 0.17 -19.08 -12.38
N GLU A 115 1.22 -19.86 -12.12
CA GLU A 115 2.61 -19.45 -12.35
C GLU A 115 2.88 -18.97 -13.79
N PHE A 116 2.26 -19.61 -14.79
CA PHE A 116 2.39 -19.25 -16.20
C PHE A 116 1.77 -17.89 -16.58
N HIS A 117 0.97 -17.28 -15.70
CA HIS A 117 0.49 -15.91 -15.88
C HIS A 117 1.44 -14.86 -15.28
N LEU A 118 2.36 -15.22 -14.37
CA LEU A 118 3.14 -14.24 -13.61
C LEU A 118 4.03 -13.35 -14.49
N GLU A 119 4.57 -13.89 -15.58
CA GLU A 119 5.40 -13.12 -16.53
C GLU A 119 4.63 -11.99 -17.23
N LYS A 120 3.29 -12.13 -17.32
CA LYS A 120 2.35 -11.16 -17.92
C LYS A 120 1.84 -10.14 -16.91
N ILE A 121 2.28 -10.25 -15.64
CA ILE A 121 1.84 -9.37 -14.57
C ILE A 121 2.94 -8.38 -14.23
N THR A 122 2.54 -7.11 -14.12
CA THR A 122 3.32 -6.07 -13.48
C THR A 122 2.65 -5.66 -12.17
N TYR A 123 3.31 -5.91 -11.05
CA TYR A 123 2.90 -5.37 -9.77
C TYR A 123 3.44 -3.94 -9.61
N ILE A 124 2.55 -3.00 -9.35
CA ILE A 124 2.83 -1.56 -9.25
C ILE A 124 2.49 -1.10 -7.81
N PRO A 125 3.38 -1.31 -6.83
CA PRO A 125 3.19 -0.78 -5.50
C PRO A 125 3.44 0.73 -5.46
N ILE A 126 2.48 1.47 -4.90
CA ILE A 126 2.61 2.92 -4.70
C ILE A 126 2.61 3.20 -3.20
N ASP A 127 3.66 3.85 -2.71
CA ASP A 127 3.81 4.20 -1.30
C ASP A 127 4.71 5.44 -1.13
N ILE A 128 4.52 6.19 -0.05
CA ILE A 128 5.43 7.29 0.31
C ILE A 128 6.77 6.76 0.85
N SER A 129 6.79 5.52 1.36
CA SER A 129 7.96 4.88 1.94
C SER A 129 8.77 4.12 0.89
N LYS A 130 9.82 4.76 0.36
CA LYS A 130 10.79 4.08 -0.53
C LYS A 130 11.40 2.83 0.11
N ALA A 131 11.60 2.83 1.42
CA ALA A 131 12.13 1.68 2.14
C ALA A 131 11.16 0.48 2.12
N ALA A 132 9.85 0.73 2.30
CA ALA A 132 8.83 -0.31 2.20
C ALA A 132 8.77 -0.91 0.78
N LEU A 133 8.83 -0.06 -0.26
CA LEU A 133 8.83 -0.52 -1.65
C LEU A 133 10.05 -1.39 -1.97
N ASN A 134 11.25 -0.99 -1.55
CA ASN A 134 12.47 -1.80 -1.75
C ASN A 134 12.33 -3.17 -1.06
N TRP A 135 11.90 -3.18 0.20
CA TRP A 135 11.72 -4.41 0.95
C TRP A 135 10.67 -5.33 0.30
N ALA A 136 9.53 -4.78 -0.11
CA ALA A 136 8.48 -5.54 -0.78
C ALA A 136 8.99 -6.13 -2.11
N ALA A 137 9.72 -5.35 -2.92
CA ALA A 137 10.29 -5.83 -4.17
C ALA A 137 11.29 -6.98 -3.94
N ASP A 138 12.19 -6.83 -2.96
CA ASP A 138 13.18 -7.85 -2.61
C ASP A 138 12.53 -9.17 -2.16
N GLU A 139 11.48 -9.10 -1.35
CA GLU A 139 10.77 -10.29 -0.88
C GLU A 139 9.93 -10.94 -1.99
N LEU A 140 9.18 -10.12 -2.75
CA LEU A 140 8.29 -10.63 -3.79
C LEU A 140 9.05 -11.23 -4.96
N THR A 141 10.19 -10.67 -5.37
CA THR A 141 10.99 -11.28 -6.45
C THR A 141 11.67 -12.58 -6.06
N ARG A 142 11.90 -12.82 -4.76
CA ARG A 142 12.35 -14.13 -4.28
C ARG A 142 11.22 -15.17 -4.30
N GLU A 143 9.99 -14.76 -4.02
CA GLU A 143 8.82 -15.65 -4.00
C GLU A 143 8.22 -15.87 -5.40
N TYR A 144 8.29 -14.87 -6.29
CA TYR A 144 7.75 -14.86 -7.64
C TYR A 144 8.79 -14.34 -8.65
N PRO A 145 9.76 -15.16 -9.08
CA PRO A 145 10.88 -14.71 -9.93
C PRO A 145 10.48 -14.12 -11.28
N GLU A 146 9.33 -14.55 -11.82
CA GLU A 146 8.82 -14.08 -13.12
C GLU A 146 7.98 -12.79 -13.02
N LEU A 147 7.62 -12.36 -11.81
CA LEU A 147 6.80 -11.16 -11.58
C LEU A 147 7.60 -9.89 -11.91
N ASN A 148 7.03 -9.02 -12.73
CA ASN A 148 7.59 -7.68 -12.94
C ASN A 148 7.12 -6.75 -11.81
N ILE A 149 8.03 -5.95 -11.25
CA ILE A 149 7.70 -4.99 -10.18
C ILE A 149 8.11 -3.59 -10.62
N HIS A 150 7.14 -2.68 -10.66
CA HIS A 150 7.34 -1.26 -10.91
C HIS A 150 6.89 -0.44 -9.70
N GLY A 151 7.78 -0.26 -8.72
CA GLY A 151 7.49 0.55 -7.54
C GLY A 151 7.50 2.04 -7.83
N ILE A 152 6.52 2.75 -7.26
CA ILE A 152 6.35 4.19 -7.42
C ILE A 152 6.34 4.83 -6.03
N VAL A 153 7.38 5.62 -5.73
CA VAL A 153 7.41 6.43 -4.52
C VAL A 153 6.63 7.70 -4.79
N ALA A 154 5.41 7.81 -4.26
CA ALA A 154 4.53 8.95 -4.52
C ALA A 154 3.48 9.14 -3.42
N ASP A 155 2.94 10.36 -3.34
CA ASP A 155 1.69 10.64 -2.63
C ASP A 155 0.54 10.53 -3.65
N PHE A 156 -0.12 9.37 -3.66
CA PHE A 156 -1.15 9.02 -4.64
C PHE A 156 -2.43 9.84 -4.51
N LEU A 157 -2.56 10.68 -3.46
CA LEU A 157 -3.73 11.54 -3.27
C LEU A 157 -3.74 12.73 -4.22
N PHE A 158 -2.57 13.17 -4.68
CA PHE A 158 -2.42 14.39 -5.46
C PHE A 158 -2.30 14.15 -6.95
N ASP A 159 -1.69 13.03 -7.32
CA ASP A 159 -1.40 12.71 -8.70
C ASP A 159 -1.43 11.20 -8.87
N LEU A 160 -2.12 10.74 -9.90
CA LEU A 160 -2.12 9.36 -10.33
C LEU A 160 -1.48 9.22 -11.73
N SER A 161 -1.18 10.30 -12.43
CA SER A 161 -0.66 10.30 -13.81
C SER A 161 0.70 9.59 -13.97
N MET A 162 1.40 9.33 -12.86
CA MET A 162 2.62 8.54 -12.86
C MET A 162 2.39 7.03 -13.08
N ILE A 163 1.15 6.55 -12.97
CA ILE A 163 0.79 5.13 -13.13
C ILE A 163 0.87 4.76 -14.61
N PRO A 164 1.75 3.82 -15.00
CA PRO A 164 1.87 3.37 -16.38
C PRO A 164 0.57 2.79 -16.95
N GLU A 165 0.36 2.99 -18.24
CA GLU A 165 -0.78 2.44 -18.97
C GLU A 165 -0.40 1.16 -19.73
N ASN A 166 -0.03 0.10 -19.01
CA ASN A 166 0.34 -1.20 -19.60
C ASN A 166 -0.72 -2.26 -19.28
N GLY A 167 -1.30 -2.88 -20.30
CA GLY A 167 -2.32 -3.92 -20.14
C GLY A 167 -3.61 -3.44 -19.44
N GLN A 168 -4.42 -4.39 -19.01
CA GLN A 168 -5.57 -4.17 -18.12
C GLN A 168 -5.04 -3.77 -16.72
N ARG A 169 -5.70 -2.87 -15.99
CA ARG A 169 -5.30 -2.50 -14.61
C ARG A 169 -6.31 -3.00 -13.57
N LEU A 170 -5.79 -3.64 -12.54
CA LEU A 170 -6.50 -3.88 -11.29
C LEU A 170 -5.98 -2.90 -10.24
N PHE A 171 -6.79 -1.89 -9.91
CA PHE A 171 -6.51 -0.95 -8.82
C PHE A 171 -6.94 -1.56 -7.49
N CYS A 172 -6.00 -1.78 -6.59
CA CYS A 172 -6.22 -2.27 -5.24
C CYS A 172 -6.07 -1.09 -4.26
N PHE A 173 -7.17 -0.68 -3.62
CA PHE A 173 -7.15 0.29 -2.54
C PHE A 173 -7.67 -0.35 -1.26
N LEU A 174 -6.74 -0.92 -0.49
CA LEU A 174 -7.04 -1.85 0.60
C LEU A 174 -6.86 -1.20 1.98
N GLY A 175 -7.24 -1.93 3.03
CA GLY A 175 -7.00 -1.60 4.43
C GLY A 175 -7.97 -0.62 5.04
N GLY A 176 -9.08 -0.31 4.37
CA GLY A 176 -9.99 0.75 4.81
C GLY A 176 -9.36 2.14 4.73
N THR A 177 -8.27 2.30 3.97
CA THR A 177 -7.50 3.55 3.89
C THR A 177 -8.34 4.72 3.37
N ILE A 178 -9.33 4.45 2.51
CA ILE A 178 -10.31 5.45 2.07
C ILE A 178 -11.08 6.09 3.23
N GLY A 179 -11.24 5.38 4.36
CA GLY A 179 -11.88 5.89 5.56
C GLY A 179 -11.05 6.93 6.34
N ASN A 180 -9.79 7.16 5.95
CA ASN A 180 -8.99 8.26 6.49
C ASN A 180 -9.30 9.62 5.84
N PHE A 181 -10.11 9.63 4.79
CA PHE A 181 -10.48 10.84 4.06
C PHE A 181 -11.81 11.38 4.56
N ASP A 182 -11.94 12.70 4.60
CA ASP A 182 -13.27 13.31 4.70
C ASP A 182 -14.08 13.00 3.43
N PRO A 183 -15.43 13.02 3.47
CA PRO A 183 -16.26 12.61 2.34
C PRO A 183 -15.95 13.31 1.01
N ASP A 184 -15.61 14.60 1.04
CA ASP A 184 -15.23 15.35 -0.16
C ASP A 184 -13.84 14.98 -0.70
N GLU A 185 -12.91 14.57 0.16
CA GLU A 185 -11.61 14.05 -0.24
C GLU A 185 -11.76 12.67 -0.87
N ALA A 186 -12.54 11.77 -0.25
CA ALA A 186 -12.85 10.46 -0.82
C ALA A 186 -13.55 10.56 -2.17
N ARG A 187 -14.54 11.46 -2.30
CA ARG A 187 -15.23 11.71 -3.58
C ARG A 187 -14.27 12.19 -4.65
N ARG A 188 -13.45 13.22 -4.37
CA ARG A 188 -12.47 13.74 -5.33
C ARG A 188 -11.44 12.69 -5.74
N PHE A 189 -10.99 11.87 -4.79
CA PHE A 189 -10.07 10.78 -5.07
C PHE A 189 -10.69 9.73 -6.00
N LEU A 190 -11.93 9.30 -5.72
CA LEU A 190 -12.64 8.34 -6.57
C LEU A 190 -12.97 8.91 -7.95
N GLU A 191 -13.30 10.20 -8.06
CA GLU A 191 -13.50 10.90 -9.34
C GLU A 191 -12.20 10.93 -10.16
N MET A 192 -11.07 11.26 -9.54
CA MET A 192 -9.75 11.25 -10.18
C MET A 192 -9.36 9.85 -10.64
N LEU A 193 -9.56 8.83 -9.80
CA LEU A 193 -9.29 7.43 -10.15
C LEU A 193 -10.18 6.97 -11.30
N GLY A 194 -11.49 7.23 -11.22
CA GLY A 194 -12.45 6.88 -12.25
C GLY A 194 -12.19 7.56 -13.60
N ALA A 195 -11.70 8.80 -13.59
CA ALA A 195 -11.33 9.51 -14.82
C ALA A 195 -10.10 8.92 -15.54
N MET A 196 -9.23 8.21 -14.81
CA MET A 196 -8.08 7.51 -15.40
C MET A 196 -8.43 6.09 -15.89
N MET A 197 -9.40 5.44 -15.25
CA MET A 197 -9.73 4.04 -15.54
C MET A 197 -10.26 3.86 -16.96
N ARG A 198 -9.78 2.81 -17.63
CA ARG A 198 -10.33 2.30 -18.88
C ARG A 198 -11.52 1.39 -18.60
N SER A 199 -12.31 1.10 -19.63
CA SER A 199 -13.52 0.27 -19.49
C SER A 199 -13.24 -1.17 -19.02
N ASP A 200 -12.06 -1.68 -19.33
CA ASP A 200 -11.59 -3.00 -18.93
C ASP A 200 -10.91 -3.00 -17.55
N ASP A 201 -10.54 -1.84 -16.99
CA ASP A 201 -9.93 -1.78 -15.66
C ASP A 201 -10.91 -2.22 -14.57
N ARG A 202 -10.35 -2.60 -13.41
CA ARG A 202 -11.12 -3.00 -12.21
C ARG A 202 -10.63 -2.26 -10.99
N LEU A 203 -11.54 -1.98 -10.08
CA LEU A 203 -11.24 -1.43 -8.75
C LEU A 203 -11.62 -2.47 -7.68
N LEU A 204 -10.63 -2.87 -6.90
CA LEU A 204 -10.79 -3.61 -5.66
C LEU A 204 -10.62 -2.64 -4.48
N LEU A 205 -11.73 -2.26 -3.87
CA LEU A 205 -11.80 -1.31 -2.77
C LEU A 205 -12.13 -2.01 -1.44
N GLY A 206 -11.25 -1.87 -0.45
CA GLY A 206 -11.47 -2.34 0.92
C GLY A 206 -12.14 -1.26 1.77
N MET A 207 -13.33 -1.54 2.28
CA MET A 207 -14.08 -0.64 3.18
C MET A 207 -14.43 -1.38 4.47
N ASP A 208 -14.13 -0.76 5.61
CA ASP A 208 -14.61 -1.28 6.89
C ASP A 208 -16.05 -0.84 7.15
N MET A 209 -16.89 -1.79 7.56
CA MET A 209 -18.33 -1.58 7.71
C MET A 209 -18.70 -1.12 9.12
N VAL A 210 -19.80 -0.38 9.25
CA VAL A 210 -20.35 -0.01 10.56
C VAL A 210 -20.66 -1.27 11.38
N LYS A 211 -20.31 -1.24 12.67
CA LYS A 211 -20.55 -2.31 13.64
C LYS A 211 -20.61 -1.72 15.05
N GLU A 212 -20.77 -2.59 16.04
CA GLU A 212 -20.83 -2.19 17.46
C GLU A 212 -19.67 -1.28 17.86
N PHE A 213 -20.01 -0.18 18.55
CA PHE A 213 -19.06 0.86 18.94
C PHE A 213 -17.88 0.30 19.73
N SER A 214 -18.13 -0.61 20.66
CA SER A 214 -17.09 -1.21 21.52
C SER A 214 -16.05 -2.00 20.73
N ILE A 215 -16.43 -2.62 19.61
CA ILE A 215 -15.52 -3.33 18.71
C ILE A 215 -14.60 -2.33 18.01
N ILE A 216 -15.18 -1.23 17.50
CA ILE A 216 -14.44 -0.17 16.84
C ILE A 216 -13.49 0.51 17.84
N GLU A 217 -14.01 0.94 18.99
CA GLU A 217 -13.20 1.60 20.02
C GLU A 217 -12.03 0.74 20.46
N SER A 218 -12.25 -0.56 20.72
CA SER A 218 -11.17 -1.48 21.11
C SER A 218 -10.10 -1.63 20.03
N ALA A 219 -10.48 -1.59 18.74
CA ALA A 219 -9.52 -1.66 17.64
C ALA A 219 -8.56 -0.47 17.63
N TYR A 220 -9.02 0.73 18.02
CA TYR A 220 -8.22 1.96 18.02
C TYR A 220 -7.74 2.40 19.42
N ASN A 221 -8.10 1.66 20.46
CA ASN A 221 -7.72 1.90 21.85
C ASN A 221 -7.34 0.57 22.53
N ASP A 222 -6.36 -0.11 21.93
CA ASP A 222 -5.92 -1.43 22.36
C ASP A 222 -5.35 -1.44 23.79
N ALA A 223 -5.54 -2.56 24.49
CA ALA A 223 -5.12 -2.70 25.89
C ALA A 223 -3.58 -2.61 26.06
N ARG A 224 -2.83 -2.94 24.99
CA ARG A 224 -1.36 -2.87 24.95
C ARG A 224 -0.83 -1.46 24.66
N GLN A 225 -1.71 -0.49 24.41
CA GLN A 225 -1.39 0.92 24.16
C GLN A 225 -0.44 1.13 22.97
N VAL A 226 -0.42 0.21 22.01
CA VAL A 226 0.39 0.34 20.79
C VAL A 226 -0.18 1.47 19.92
N THR A 227 -1.52 1.55 19.79
CA THR A 227 -2.19 2.63 19.05
C THR A 227 -1.98 3.98 19.72
N ALA A 228 -1.94 4.04 21.05
CA ALA A 228 -1.61 5.28 21.76
C ALA A 228 -0.16 5.73 21.49
N ARG A 229 0.79 4.79 21.41
CA ARG A 229 2.19 5.08 21.03
C ARG A 229 2.29 5.54 19.57
N PHE A 230 1.58 4.87 18.67
CA PHE A 230 1.48 5.25 17.25
C PHE A 230 0.92 6.67 17.10
N ASN A 231 -0.20 6.96 17.76
CA ASN A 231 -0.82 8.29 17.73
C ASN A 231 0.14 9.37 18.28
N LYS A 232 0.79 9.13 19.42
CA LYS A 232 1.74 10.10 20.01
C LYS A 232 3.04 10.24 19.20
N ASN A 233 3.36 9.29 18.31
CA ASN A 233 4.56 9.36 17.47
C ASN A 233 4.55 10.59 16.55
N ILE A 234 3.37 11.02 16.09
CA ILE A 234 3.25 12.21 15.23
C ILE A 234 3.86 13.46 15.88
N LEU A 235 3.76 13.59 17.21
CA LEU A 235 4.34 14.70 17.95
C LEU A 235 5.88 14.64 17.95
N ARG A 236 6.46 13.43 17.93
CA ARG A 236 7.90 13.25 17.79
C ARG A 236 8.38 13.60 16.40
N VAL A 237 7.60 13.28 15.37
CA VAL A 237 7.88 13.68 13.98
C VAL A 237 7.86 15.20 13.86
N VAL A 238 6.85 15.85 14.41
CA VAL A 238 6.72 17.32 14.40
C VAL A 238 7.84 18.03 15.18
N ASN A 239 8.35 17.43 16.26
CA ASN A 239 9.40 18.02 17.10
C ASN A 239 10.83 17.94 16.49
N ARG A 240 11.03 17.20 15.40
CA ARG A 240 12.34 17.04 14.73
C ARG A 240 12.53 18.06 13.61
#